data_AF-A0A935V1D5-F1
#
_entry.id   AF-A0A935V1D5-F1
#
_cell.length_a   1.000
_cell.length_b   1.000
_cell.length_c   1.000
_cell.angle_alpha   90.00
_cell.angle_beta   90.00
_cell.angle_gamma   90.00
#
_symmetry.space_group_name_H-M   'P 1'
#
loop_
_entity.id
_entity.type
_entity.pdbx_description
1 polymer ?
#
loop_
_entity_poly.entity_id
_entity_poly.type
_entity_poly.pdbx_seq_one_letter_code
_entity_poly.pdbx_strand_id
1 'polypeptide(L)'
;MSRPDWLWVIGLGTSQGDRLTTLTAALYALDTLPGVTLLRASGLYESPPAGGIARGRFLNGAALIQSRLGPLALLAACQGLEARFGRRRKLRWSDRTLDLDLLWTDAMALDLDVLKVPHPLLTERPFAWRPLLDVMPEARDPGGGLPYARLQPDGPLPGLSRVGVLPNPHPSALAIRPEPVYPNALRPRGAAPSPMSPGSPP
;
A
#
# COMPACT_ATOMS: atom_id res chain seq x y z
N MET A 1 -27.07 -7.63 -0.14
CA MET A 1 -25.88 -8.12 0.59
C MET A 1 -24.95 -6.92 0.77
N SER A 2 -24.68 -6.50 2.02
CA SER A 2 -23.74 -5.40 2.28
C SER A 2 -22.35 -5.79 1.78
N ARG A 3 -21.66 -4.88 1.09
CA ARG A 3 -20.27 -5.10 0.69
C ARG A 3 -19.41 -5.25 1.95
N PRO A 4 -18.46 -6.21 1.97
CA PRO A 4 -17.54 -6.34 3.10
C PRO A 4 -16.71 -5.06 3.26
N ASP A 5 -16.47 -4.69 4.51
CA ASP A 5 -15.60 -3.58 4.87
C ASP A 5 -14.15 -4.11 4.93
N TRP A 6 -13.40 -4.02 3.83
CA TRP A 6 -12.01 -4.49 3.77
C TRP A 6 -11.05 -3.48 4.38
N LEU A 7 -9.99 -3.99 5.00
CA LEU A 7 -8.85 -3.20 5.42
C LEU A 7 -7.84 -3.08 4.29
N TRP A 8 -7.32 -1.87 4.12
CA TRP A 8 -6.29 -1.57 3.13
C TRP A 8 -5.20 -0.73 3.77
N VAL A 9 -3.95 -1.03 3.44
CA VAL A 9 -2.83 -0.14 3.71
C VAL A 9 -2.45 0.56 2.41
N ILE A 10 -2.60 1.88 2.39
CA ILE A 10 -2.21 2.76 1.29
C ILE A 10 -0.89 3.43 1.65
N GLY A 11 0.13 3.27 0.82
CA GLY A 11 1.37 4.02 0.89
C GLY A 11 1.19 5.40 0.28
N LEU A 12 1.70 6.43 0.95
CA LEU A 12 1.69 7.80 0.45
C LEU A 12 3.12 8.28 0.25
N GLY A 13 3.39 8.95 -0.86
CA GLY A 13 4.72 9.47 -1.19
C GLY A 13 4.69 10.82 -1.90
N THR A 14 5.66 11.69 -1.63
CA THR A 14 5.82 12.97 -2.33
C THR A 14 7.27 13.45 -2.30
N SER A 15 7.74 14.05 -3.39
CA SER A 15 9.08 14.65 -3.47
C SER A 15 9.08 16.13 -3.89
N GLN A 16 7.91 16.74 -4.12
CA GLN A 16 7.78 18.08 -4.66
C GLN A 16 6.93 18.99 -3.76
N GLY A 17 7.24 20.30 -3.76
CA GLY A 17 6.47 21.32 -3.07
C GLY A 17 6.49 21.19 -1.55
N ASP A 18 5.42 21.64 -0.90
CA ASP A 18 5.21 21.42 0.53
C ASP A 18 4.76 19.97 0.78
N ARG A 19 5.75 19.11 0.96
CA ARG A 19 5.61 17.66 1.08
C ARG A 19 4.73 17.26 2.27
N LEU A 20 4.90 17.87 3.44
CA LEU A 20 4.14 17.53 4.64
C LEU A 20 2.67 17.92 4.50
N THR A 21 2.42 19.15 4.05
CA THR A 21 1.05 19.64 3.81
C THR A 21 0.37 18.78 2.75
N THR A 22 1.09 18.36 1.70
CA THR A 22 0.55 17.50 0.65
C THR A 22 0.13 16.12 1.18
N LEU A 23 0.99 15.43 1.93
CA LEU A 23 0.65 14.12 2.50
C LEU A 23 -0.50 14.22 3.50
N THR A 24 -0.49 15.27 4.33
CA THR A 24 -1.54 15.54 5.30
C THR A 24 -2.89 15.74 4.59
N ALA A 25 -2.92 16.62 3.58
CA ALA A 25 -4.12 16.86 2.79
C ALA A 25 -4.59 15.60 2.03
N ALA A 26 -3.67 14.75 1.55
CA ALA A 26 -4.01 13.49 0.91
C ALA A 26 -4.70 12.51 1.87
N LEU A 27 -4.28 12.45 3.14
CA LEU A 27 -4.95 11.66 4.18
C LEU A 27 -6.39 12.13 4.42
N TYR A 28 -6.60 13.44 4.60
CA TYR A 28 -7.94 14.00 4.73
C TYR A 28 -8.79 13.72 3.49
N ALA A 29 -8.19 13.83 2.30
CA ALA A 29 -8.89 13.55 1.05
C ALA A 29 -9.28 12.08 0.91
N LEU A 30 -8.48 11.13 1.43
CA LEU A 30 -8.85 9.72 1.50
C LEU A 30 -10.03 9.48 2.44
N ASP A 31 -10.01 10.08 3.63
CA ASP A 31 -11.08 9.91 4.64
C ASP A 31 -12.42 10.53 4.21
N THR A 32 -12.39 11.49 3.30
CA THR A 32 -13.61 12.09 2.73
C THR A 32 -14.19 11.32 1.55
N LEU A 33 -13.54 10.25 1.07
CA LEU A 33 -14.09 9.44 -0.01
C LEU A 33 -15.31 8.64 0.48
N PRO A 34 -16.43 8.62 -0.25
CA PRO A 34 -17.59 7.84 0.13
C PRO A 34 -17.26 6.36 0.32
N GLY A 35 -17.57 5.83 1.50
CA GLY A 35 -17.32 4.43 1.84
C GLY A 35 -15.85 4.12 2.16
N VAL A 36 -15.03 5.12 2.45
CA VAL A 36 -13.69 4.99 3.01
C VAL A 36 -13.71 5.60 4.41
N THR A 37 -12.95 5.01 5.33
CA THR A 37 -12.71 5.56 6.66
C THR A 37 -11.24 5.35 7.02
N LEU A 38 -10.55 6.44 7.35
CA LEU A 38 -9.19 6.40 7.86
C LEU A 38 -9.20 5.86 9.29
N LEU A 39 -8.39 4.83 9.54
CA LEU A 39 -8.28 4.22 10.86
C LEU A 39 -6.99 4.64 11.56
N ARG A 40 -5.85 4.52 10.87
CA ARG A 40 -4.51 4.82 11.40
C ARG A 40 -3.63 5.47 10.33
N ALA A 41 -2.66 6.26 10.79
CA ALA A 41 -1.59 6.81 9.97
C ALA A 41 -0.23 6.50 10.60
N SER A 42 0.80 6.30 9.78
CA SER A 42 2.14 5.90 10.22
C SER A 42 2.99 7.06 10.73
N GLY A 43 4.25 6.76 11.10
CA GLY A 43 5.31 7.76 11.09
C GLY A 43 5.52 8.38 9.71
N LEU A 44 6.17 9.54 9.67
CA LEU A 44 6.72 10.12 8.44
C LEU A 44 8.15 9.68 8.26
N TYR A 45 8.49 9.24 7.05
CA TYR A 45 9.80 8.75 6.72
C TYR A 45 10.38 9.47 5.51
N GLU A 46 11.61 9.94 5.62
CA GLU A 46 12.34 10.51 4.49
C GLU A 46 13.28 9.47 3.86
N SER A 47 13.28 9.39 2.54
CA SER A 47 14.13 8.47 1.77
C SER A 47 14.74 9.16 0.54
N PRO A 48 15.87 8.66 0.00
CA PRO A 48 16.28 9.00 -1.34
C PRO A 48 15.25 8.46 -2.36
N PRO A 49 15.28 8.99 -3.60
CA PRO A 49 14.46 8.47 -4.69
C PRO A 49 14.85 7.03 -5.04
N ALA A 50 13.85 6.19 -5.31
CA ALA A 50 14.07 4.87 -5.91
C ALA A 50 14.03 4.97 -7.45
N GLY A 51 14.91 4.23 -8.14
CA GLY A 51 14.88 4.14 -9.61
C GLY A 51 15.59 5.27 -10.37
N GLY A 52 16.35 6.12 -9.69
CA GLY A 52 17.42 6.96 -10.29
C GLY A 52 17.02 8.17 -11.13
N ILE A 53 15.74 8.37 -11.47
CA ILE A 53 15.30 9.53 -12.30
C ILE A 53 14.92 10.73 -11.44
N ALA A 54 14.16 10.52 -10.37
CA ALA A 54 13.87 11.54 -9.39
C ALA A 54 15.16 12.03 -8.70
N ARG A 55 15.20 13.32 -8.36
CA ARG A 55 16.36 13.94 -7.67
C ARG A 55 15.99 14.41 -6.26
N GLY A 56 14.71 14.67 -6.01
CA GLY A 56 14.22 15.08 -4.69
C GLY A 56 14.17 13.92 -3.70
N ARG A 57 14.40 14.23 -2.42
CA ARG A 57 14.11 13.30 -1.33
C ARG A 57 12.60 13.14 -1.16
N PHE A 58 12.15 11.92 -0.94
CA PHE A 58 10.74 11.61 -0.74
C PHE A 58 10.37 11.67 0.73
N LEU A 59 9.25 12.30 1.06
CA LEU A 59 8.51 11.98 2.28
C LEU A 59 7.54 10.85 1.97
N ASN A 60 7.49 9.87 2.85
CA ASN A 60 6.69 8.67 2.73
C ASN A 60 5.94 8.40 4.04
N GLY A 61 4.79 7.75 3.91
CA GLY A 61 4.03 7.21 5.03
C GLY A 61 3.01 6.18 4.55
N ALA A 62 2.17 5.70 5.47
CA ALA A 62 1.09 4.78 5.18
C ALA A 62 -0.16 5.13 5.97
N ALA A 63 -1.31 4.83 5.37
CA ALA A 63 -2.63 4.93 5.97
C ALA A 63 -3.27 3.55 6.01
N LEU A 64 -3.75 3.13 7.19
CA LEU A 64 -4.70 2.03 7.29
C LEU A 64 -6.10 2.61 7.13
N ILE A 65 -6.84 2.11 6.16
CA ILE A 65 -8.22 2.49 5.92
C ILE A 65 -9.13 1.26 5.98
N GLN A 66 -10.40 1.51 6.29
CA GLN A 66 -11.50 0.61 5.99
C GLN A 66 -12.19 1.09 4.71
N SER A 67 -12.53 0.18 3.79
CA SER A 67 -13.19 0.55 2.53
C SER A 67 -14.28 -0.42 2.10
N ARG A 68 -15.40 0.15 1.65
CA ARG A 68 -16.51 -0.51 0.95
C ARG A 68 -16.35 -0.53 -0.57
N LEU A 69 -15.29 0.11 -1.07
CA LEU A 69 -15.01 0.19 -2.49
C LEU A 69 -14.39 -1.12 -2.97
N GLY A 70 -14.78 -1.55 -4.18
CA GLY A 70 -14.09 -2.61 -4.92
C GLY A 70 -12.61 -2.26 -5.14
N PRO A 71 -11.70 -3.24 -5.27
CA PRO A 71 -10.27 -2.97 -5.49
C PRO A 71 -9.98 -1.99 -6.63
N LEU A 72 -10.66 -2.17 -7.77
CA LEU A 72 -10.50 -1.28 -8.93
C LEU A 72 -11.10 0.12 -8.71
N ALA A 73 -12.18 0.22 -7.93
CA ALA A 73 -12.79 1.51 -7.59
C ALA A 73 -11.91 2.28 -6.59
N LEU A 74 -11.30 1.59 -5.63
CA LEU A 74 -10.33 2.17 -4.71
C LEU A 74 -9.08 2.65 -5.46
N LEU A 75 -8.55 1.82 -6.37
CA LEU A 75 -7.43 2.21 -7.24
C LEU A 75 -7.77 3.48 -8.05
N ALA A 76 -8.94 3.51 -8.69
CA ALA A 76 -9.39 4.69 -9.45
C ALA A 76 -9.53 5.93 -8.57
N ALA A 77 -10.03 5.79 -7.34
CA ALA A 77 -10.14 6.88 -6.38
C ALA A 77 -8.75 7.43 -5.99
N CYS A 78 -7.78 6.57 -5.70
CA CYS A 78 -6.39 6.96 -5.44
C CYS A 78 -5.79 7.72 -6.64
N GLN A 79 -5.94 7.18 -7.86
CA GLN A 79 -5.45 7.85 -9.07
C GLN A 79 -6.13 9.21 -9.31
N GLY A 80 -7.42 9.33 -8.99
CA GLY A 80 -8.17 10.59 -9.05
C GLY A 80 -7.66 11.62 -8.04
N LEU A 81 -7.33 11.19 -6.81
CA LEU A 81 -6.68 12.06 -5.82
C LEU A 81 -5.30 12.53 -6.32
N GLU A 82 -4.45 11.62 -6.79
CA GLU A 82 -3.15 12.00 -7.37
C GLU A 82 -3.27 13.08 -8.45
N ALA A 83 -4.24 12.93 -9.36
CA ALA A 83 -4.50 13.92 -10.40
C ALA A 83 -4.91 15.29 -9.82
N ARG A 84 -5.79 15.31 -8.80
CA ARG A 84 -6.19 16.53 -8.08
C ARG A 84 -5.03 17.21 -7.36
N PHE A 85 -4.08 16.44 -6.85
CA PHE A 85 -2.83 16.93 -6.26
C PHE A 85 -1.75 17.24 -7.31
N GLY A 86 -2.11 17.29 -8.60
CA GLY A 86 -1.23 17.77 -9.66
C GLY A 86 -0.26 16.73 -10.21
N ARG A 87 -0.43 15.44 -9.90
CA ARG A 87 0.44 14.38 -10.43
C ARG A 87 0.32 14.33 -11.96
N ARG A 88 1.43 14.53 -12.67
CA ARG A 88 1.54 14.36 -14.12
C ARG A 88 2.45 13.18 -14.44
N ARG A 89 1.92 12.10 -15.02
CA ARG A 89 2.68 10.89 -15.38
C ARG A 89 3.50 11.11 -16.67
N LYS A 90 4.52 11.99 -16.61
CA LYS A 90 5.37 12.31 -17.76
C LYS A 90 6.51 11.29 -17.94
N LEU A 91 7.20 10.93 -16.85
CA LEU A 91 8.33 10.00 -16.85
C LEU A 91 8.15 9.01 -15.70
N ARG A 92 8.42 7.73 -15.97
CA ARG A 92 8.42 6.69 -14.93
C ARG A 92 9.52 7.02 -13.91
N TRP A 93 9.22 6.87 -12.63
CA TRP A 93 10.15 7.14 -11.51
C TRP A 93 10.64 8.58 -11.36
N SER A 94 9.92 9.56 -11.94
CA SER A 94 10.22 10.97 -11.70
C SER A 94 9.79 11.44 -10.31
N ASP A 95 10.21 12.67 -10.00
CA ASP A 95 9.63 13.44 -8.91
C ASP A 95 8.12 13.60 -9.11
N ARG A 96 7.38 13.59 -8.00
CA ARG A 96 5.92 13.62 -8.01
C ARG A 96 5.37 14.43 -6.85
N THR A 97 4.26 15.09 -7.11
CA THR A 97 3.50 15.84 -6.10
C THR A 97 2.82 14.90 -5.10
N LEU A 98 2.25 13.80 -5.57
CA LEU A 98 1.65 12.74 -4.74
C LEU A 98 1.75 11.39 -5.45
N ASP A 99 1.97 10.33 -4.66
CA ASP A 99 1.90 8.91 -5.02
C ASP A 99 1.01 8.22 -3.99
N LEU A 100 0.06 7.41 -4.44
CA LEU A 100 -0.79 6.58 -3.62
C LEU A 100 -0.72 5.13 -4.13
N ASP A 101 -0.05 4.27 -3.39
CA ASP A 101 0.12 2.85 -3.72
C ASP A 101 -0.74 1.97 -2.81
N LEU A 102 -1.53 1.07 -3.39
CA LEU A 102 -2.24 0.03 -2.62
C LEU A 102 -1.23 -1.05 -2.22
N LEU A 103 -0.74 -1.00 -0.98
CA LEU A 103 0.37 -1.85 -0.52
C LEU A 103 -0.09 -3.22 -0.07
N TRP A 104 -1.18 -3.29 0.69
CA TRP A 104 -1.65 -4.51 1.34
C TRP A 104 -3.15 -4.43 1.65
N THR A 105 -3.80 -5.59 1.78
CA THR A 105 -5.19 -5.72 2.23
C THR A 105 -5.36 -6.99 3.07
N ASP A 106 -6.33 -6.98 3.99
CA ASP A 106 -6.76 -8.16 4.75
C ASP A 106 -7.62 -9.14 3.94
N ALA A 107 -7.97 -8.76 2.71
CA ALA A 107 -8.67 -9.60 1.76
C ALA A 107 -7.74 -10.64 1.12
N MET A 108 -8.11 -11.13 -0.06
CA MET A 108 -7.29 -12.05 -0.85
C MET A 108 -6.21 -11.32 -1.65
N ALA A 109 -5.16 -12.07 -2.02
CA ALA A 109 -4.18 -11.62 -3.00
C ALA A 109 -4.89 -11.19 -4.29
N LEU A 110 -4.49 -10.04 -4.83
CA LEU A 110 -4.98 -9.54 -6.09
C LEU A 110 -3.88 -9.65 -7.13
N ASP A 111 -4.18 -10.31 -8.24
CA ASP A 111 -3.33 -10.36 -9.43
C ASP A 111 -4.20 -10.03 -10.65
N LEU A 112 -4.36 -8.73 -10.87
CA LEU A 112 -5.08 -8.16 -12.01
C LEU A 112 -4.08 -7.42 -12.89
N ASP A 113 -4.39 -7.29 -14.19
CA ASP A 113 -3.52 -6.60 -15.16
C ASP A 113 -3.09 -5.19 -14.72
N VAL A 114 -3.97 -4.51 -14.00
CA VAL A 114 -3.80 -3.12 -13.54
C VAL A 114 -3.52 -2.98 -12.05
N LEU A 115 -3.61 -4.07 -11.27
CA LEU A 115 -3.50 -4.04 -9.81
C LEU A 115 -2.96 -5.34 -9.26
N LYS A 116 -1.82 -5.27 -8.57
CA LYS A 116 -1.25 -6.38 -7.79
C LYS A 116 -1.15 -6.01 -6.32
N VAL A 117 -1.73 -6.83 -5.45
CA VAL A 117 -1.72 -6.62 -3.99
C VAL A 117 -1.48 -7.96 -3.29
N PRO A 118 -0.48 -8.08 -2.40
CA PRO A 118 0.45 -7.03 -1.96
C PRO A 118 1.28 -6.41 -3.09
N HIS A 119 1.72 -5.17 -2.90
CA HIS A 119 2.48 -4.47 -3.93
C HIS A 119 3.75 -5.28 -4.27
N PRO A 120 4.06 -5.54 -5.56
CA PRO A 120 5.11 -6.50 -5.94
C PRO A 120 6.51 -6.18 -5.39
N LEU A 121 6.83 -4.90 -5.26
CA LEU A 121 8.12 -4.43 -4.73
C LEU A 121 8.03 -4.04 -3.24
N LEU A 122 6.99 -4.47 -2.52
CA LEU A 122 6.76 -4.07 -1.14
C LEU A 122 7.95 -4.44 -0.24
N THR A 123 8.40 -5.70 -0.30
CA THR A 123 9.49 -6.23 0.54
C THR A 123 10.86 -5.63 0.21
N GLU A 124 11.06 -5.21 -1.03
CA GLU A 124 12.28 -4.57 -1.51
C GLU A 124 12.40 -3.08 -1.14
N ARG A 125 11.30 -2.46 -0.67
CA ARG A 125 11.21 -1.02 -0.46
C ARG A 125 10.97 -0.67 1.01
N PRO A 126 12.03 -0.36 1.79
CA PRO A 126 11.91 0.06 3.18
C PRO A 126 10.93 1.21 3.40
N PHE A 127 10.91 2.19 2.51
CA PHE A 127 9.98 3.32 2.60
C PHE A 127 8.50 2.94 2.38
N ALA A 128 8.20 1.70 1.96
CA ALA A 128 6.84 1.18 1.82
C ALA A 128 6.48 0.23 2.97
N TRP A 129 7.30 -0.79 3.24
CA TRP A 129 6.97 -1.78 4.26
C TRP A 129 7.15 -1.26 5.70
N ARG A 130 8.09 -0.34 5.96
CA ARG A 130 8.30 0.20 7.31
C ARG A 130 7.11 1.06 7.78
N PRO A 131 6.60 2.03 6.99
CA PRO A 131 5.37 2.74 7.36
C PRO A 131 4.14 1.82 7.45
N LEU A 132 4.05 0.80 6.59
CA LEU A 132 2.97 -0.19 6.66
C LEU A 132 2.94 -0.89 8.03
N LEU A 133 4.08 -1.32 8.54
CA LEU A 133 4.17 -1.97 9.84
C LEU A 133 3.86 -1.04 11.02
N ASP A 134 3.94 0.29 10.86
CA ASP A 134 3.47 1.23 11.90
C ASP A 134 1.95 1.17 12.08
N VAL A 135 1.20 0.87 11.01
CA VAL A 135 -0.28 0.86 11.02
C VAL A 135 -0.88 -0.54 11.08
N MET A 136 -0.17 -1.55 10.56
CA MET A 136 -0.57 -2.96 10.54
C MET A 136 0.63 -3.89 10.85
N PRO A 137 1.01 -4.04 12.14
CA PRO A 137 2.18 -4.83 12.55
C PRO A 137 2.10 -6.32 12.17
N GLU A 138 0.88 -6.86 12.11
CA GLU A 138 0.57 -8.26 11.79
C GLU A 138 0.54 -8.58 10.30
N ALA A 139 0.78 -7.57 9.43
CA ALA A 139 0.77 -7.75 7.98
C ALA A 139 1.78 -8.80 7.50
N ARG A 140 1.34 -9.57 6.50
CA ARG A 140 2.08 -10.69 5.93
C ARG A 140 1.65 -10.97 4.50
N ASP A 141 2.41 -11.81 3.82
CA ASP A 141 2.03 -12.37 2.53
C ASP A 141 0.74 -13.21 2.61
N PRO A 142 0.00 -13.31 1.49
CA PRO A 142 -1.20 -14.15 1.39
C PRO A 142 -0.95 -15.61 1.80
N GLY A 143 -1.99 -16.28 2.30
CA GLY A 143 -1.91 -17.68 2.69
C GLY A 143 -1.05 -17.94 3.94
N GLY A 144 -0.81 -16.91 4.76
CA GLY A 144 -0.02 -17.04 5.98
C GLY A 144 1.49 -17.00 5.76
N GLY A 145 1.95 -16.50 4.61
CA GLY A 145 3.36 -16.41 4.21
C GLY A 145 4.22 -15.47 5.07
N LEU A 146 5.25 -14.88 4.47
CA LEU A 146 6.24 -14.06 5.18
C LEU A 146 5.57 -12.98 6.04
N PRO A 147 5.72 -13.02 7.37
CA PRO A 147 5.35 -11.89 8.22
C PRO A 147 6.28 -10.73 7.91
N TYR A 148 5.73 -9.58 7.52
CA TYR A 148 6.57 -8.44 7.12
C TYR A 148 7.37 -7.86 8.28
N ALA A 149 6.97 -8.11 9.53
CA ALA A 149 7.78 -7.82 10.71
C ALA A 149 9.18 -8.46 10.66
N ARG A 150 9.37 -9.55 9.89
CA ARG A 150 10.69 -10.19 9.69
C ARG A 150 11.59 -9.48 8.68
N LEU A 151 11.09 -8.46 7.97
CA LEU A 151 11.91 -7.64 7.07
C LEU A 151 12.83 -6.67 7.83
N GLN A 152 12.59 -6.47 9.12
CA GLN A 152 13.35 -5.55 9.94
C GLN A 152 14.77 -6.07 10.17
N PRO A 153 15.82 -5.36 9.71
CA PRO A 153 17.19 -5.76 10.01
C PRO A 153 17.53 -5.49 11.48
N ASP A 154 18.61 -6.08 11.96
CA ASP A 154 19.13 -5.89 13.33
C ASP A 154 19.66 -4.47 13.60
N GLY A 155 19.68 -3.60 12.58
CA GLY A 155 20.21 -2.24 12.63
C GLY A 155 19.31 -1.18 11.97
N PRO A 156 19.80 0.06 11.81
CA PRO A 156 19.05 1.11 11.14
C PRO A 156 18.80 0.74 9.67
N LEU A 157 17.65 1.16 9.14
CA LEU A 157 17.34 1.01 7.71
C LEU A 157 18.16 2.01 6.89
N PRO A 158 19.15 1.57 6.09
CA PRO A 158 20.00 2.49 5.35
C PRO A 158 19.16 3.37 4.41
N GLY A 159 19.38 4.68 4.47
CA GLY A 159 18.68 5.64 3.63
C GLY A 159 17.23 5.93 4.03
N LEU A 160 16.69 5.34 5.11
CA LEU A 160 15.36 5.65 5.62
C LEU A 160 15.44 6.28 7.01
N SER A 161 14.91 7.49 7.15
CA SER A 161 14.92 8.21 8.43
C SER A 161 13.49 8.56 8.84
N ARG A 162 13.08 8.24 10.07
CA ARG A 162 11.82 8.71 10.62
C ARG A 162 11.97 10.19 11.00
N VAL A 163 11.17 11.05 10.40
CA VAL A 163 11.26 12.52 10.53
C VAL A 163 10.03 13.15 11.19
N GLY A 164 9.02 12.36 11.53
CA GLY A 164 7.82 12.84 12.20
C GLY A 164 6.71 11.80 12.26
N VAL A 165 5.47 12.29 12.36
CA VAL A 165 4.24 11.50 12.32
C VAL A 165 3.28 12.09 11.30
N LEU A 166 2.57 11.24 10.56
CA LEU A 166 1.44 11.70 9.80
C LEU A 166 0.28 11.98 10.77
N PRO A 167 -0.35 13.16 10.70
CA PRO A 167 -1.48 13.45 11.57
C PRO A 167 -2.67 12.54 11.23
N ASN A 168 -3.24 11.91 12.24
CA ASN A 168 -4.49 11.18 12.11
C ASN A 168 -5.61 12.00 12.77
N PRO A 169 -6.50 12.65 12.01
CA PRO A 169 -7.54 13.52 12.56
C PRO A 169 -8.62 12.76 13.34
N HIS A 170 -8.82 11.49 13.01
CA HIS A 170 -9.87 10.65 13.57
C HIS A 170 -9.29 9.28 13.94
N PRO A 171 -8.47 9.19 15.00
CA PRO A 171 -7.93 7.91 15.44
C PRO A 171 -9.08 6.99 15.82
N SER A 172 -9.33 5.99 14.98
CA SER A 172 -10.37 5.01 15.25
C SER A 172 -9.88 4.00 16.28
N ALA A 173 -10.66 3.79 17.34
CA ALA A 173 -10.44 2.76 18.34
C ALA A 173 -10.91 1.37 17.88
N LEU A 174 -11.32 1.21 16.61
CA LEU A 174 -11.74 -0.08 16.06
C LEU A 174 -10.64 -1.12 16.31
N ALA A 175 -10.96 -2.09 17.17
CA ALA A 175 -10.15 -3.29 17.35
C ALA A 175 -10.08 -4.00 16.00
N ILE A 176 -8.92 -3.93 15.36
CA ILE A 176 -8.62 -4.70 14.14
C ILE A 176 -8.85 -6.17 14.54
N ARG A 177 -9.87 -6.80 13.96
CA ARG A 177 -10.21 -8.18 14.31
C ARG A 177 -9.04 -9.09 13.88
N PRO A 178 -8.55 -9.99 14.76
CA PRO A 178 -7.29 -10.71 14.55
C PRO A 178 -7.37 -11.86 13.54
N GLU A 179 -8.52 -12.12 12.93
CA GLU A 179 -8.72 -13.30 12.08
C GLU A 179 -8.98 -12.87 10.63
N PRO A 180 -8.02 -13.10 9.71
CA PRO A 180 -8.29 -12.96 8.29
C PRO A 180 -9.31 -14.03 7.90
N VAL A 181 -10.56 -13.61 7.69
CA VAL A 181 -11.54 -14.46 7.02
C VAL A 181 -11.11 -14.48 5.56
N TYR A 182 -10.43 -15.54 5.14
CA TYR A 182 -10.17 -15.83 3.74
C TYR A 182 -11.38 -16.59 3.17
N PRO A 183 -12.43 -15.93 2.62
CA PRO A 183 -13.43 -16.66 1.87
C PRO A 183 -12.75 -17.24 0.62
N ASN A 184 -12.69 -18.55 0.58
CA ASN A 184 -12.12 -19.34 -0.49
C ASN A 184 -13.00 -19.24 -1.76
N ALA A 185 -13.01 -18.09 -2.47
CA ALA A 185 -13.57 -17.98 -3.82
C ALA A 185 -13.37 -16.57 -4.40
N LEU A 186 -12.25 -16.35 -5.09
CA LEU A 186 -12.14 -15.57 -6.34
C LEU A 186 -10.71 -15.73 -6.88
N ARG A 187 -10.36 -16.96 -7.27
CA ARG A 187 -9.25 -17.16 -8.21
C ARG A 187 -9.70 -16.61 -9.57
N PRO A 188 -8.98 -15.70 -10.24
CA PRO A 188 -9.24 -15.44 -11.65
C PRO A 188 -9.05 -16.76 -12.42
N ARG A 189 -10.04 -17.12 -13.25
CA ARG A 189 -9.95 -18.28 -14.14
C ARG A 189 -8.86 -18.00 -15.16
N GLY A 190 -7.76 -18.76 -15.13
CA GLY A 190 -6.74 -18.63 -16.17
C GLY A 190 -5.33 -19.06 -15.76
N ALA A 191 -5.18 -20.26 -15.23
CA ALA A 191 -3.92 -20.98 -15.36
C ALA A 191 -4.27 -22.36 -15.92
N ALA A 192 -4.07 -22.54 -17.22
CA ALA A 192 -4.11 -23.86 -17.82
C ALA A 192 -3.07 -24.75 -17.09
N PRO A 193 -3.40 -26.00 -16.74
CA PRO A 193 -2.39 -26.91 -16.25
C PRO A 193 -1.34 -27.10 -17.35
N SER A 194 -0.07 -26.83 -17.02
CA SER A 194 1.06 -27.19 -17.88
C SER A 194 0.98 -28.70 -18.18
N PRO A 195 1.17 -29.14 -19.43
CA PRO A 195 1.13 -30.56 -19.73
C PRO A 195 2.26 -31.27 -19.00
N MET A 196 1.89 -32.32 -18.25
CA MET A 196 2.82 -33.27 -17.67
C MET A 196 3.72 -33.84 -18.77
N SER A 197 5.03 -33.74 -18.58
CA SER A 197 6.00 -34.50 -19.38
C SER A 197 5.74 -36.01 -19.19
N PRO A 198 5.54 -36.79 -20.26
CA PRO A 198 5.49 -38.24 -20.13
C PRO A 198 6.91 -38.75 -19.82
N GLY A 199 7.01 -39.54 -18.75
CA GLY A 199 8.24 -40.19 -18.33
C GLY A 199 8.79 -41.12 -19.42
N SER A 200 10.11 -41.15 -19.52
CA SER A 200 10.84 -42.17 -20.29
C SER A 200 10.72 -43.53 -19.60
N PRO A 201 10.40 -44.62 -20.32
CA PRO A 201 10.60 -45.98 -19.84
C PRO A 201 12.00 -46.49 -20.29
N PRO A 202 12.45 -47.66 -19.80
CA PRO A 202 13.84 -47.95 -19.41
C PRO A 202 14.85 -48.12 -20.55
#